data_AF-A0A7R9I7X2-F1
#
_entry.id   AF-A0A7R9I7X2-F1
#
_cell.length_a   1.000
_cell.length_b   1.000
_cell.length_c   1.000
_cell.angle_alpha   90.00
_cell.angle_beta   90.00
_cell.angle_gamma   90.00
#
_symmetry.space_group_name_H-M   'P 1'
#
loop_
_entity.id
_entity.type
_entity.pdbx_description
1 polymer ?
#
loop_
_entity_poly.entity_id
_entity_poly.type
_entity_poly.pdbx_seq_one_letter_code
_entity_poly.pdbx_strand_id
1 'polypeptide(L)'
;MYCSGEVPSDSGYCSDGFCSCTNILNFPLDSLVELVLVDLDSFTHMDHPMHLHGTQFHVIAMETMENITLDAVKQLNEQGGIPKKLTGPPLKDTVSVPVSGYAVIRFRVTNPGYWFFHCHISSHAELGMAVVFKFGEHQEMAPTPRNFPTCGNWQLPDN
;
A
#
# COMPACT_ATOMS: atom_id res chain seq x y z
N MET A 1 -13.51 -0.10 -1.44
CA MET A 1 -12.09 -0.45 -1.68
C MET A 1 -11.89 -0.76 -3.15
N TYR A 2 -10.71 -0.51 -3.70
CA TYR A 2 -10.36 -0.98 -5.04
C TYR A 2 -9.89 -2.44 -4.96
N CYS A 3 -10.62 -3.34 -5.59
CA CYS A 3 -10.21 -4.72 -5.76
C CYS A 3 -9.25 -4.82 -6.95
N SER A 4 -8.13 -5.52 -6.79
CA SER A 4 -7.32 -5.95 -7.94
C SER A 4 -8.19 -6.76 -8.89
N GLY A 5 -7.98 -6.60 -10.21
CA GLY A 5 -8.87 -6.93 -11.34
C GLY A 5 -9.31 -8.39 -11.55
N GLU A 6 -9.66 -9.13 -10.49
CA GLU A 6 -10.26 -10.46 -10.52
C GLU A 6 -11.51 -10.57 -9.62
N VAL A 7 -12.08 -9.45 -9.17
CA VAL A 7 -13.40 -9.45 -8.51
C VAL A 7 -14.43 -9.08 -9.57
N PRO A 8 -15.22 -10.03 -10.10
CA PRO A 8 -16.29 -9.71 -11.03
C PRO A 8 -17.24 -8.71 -10.37
N SER A 9 -17.68 -7.71 -11.12
CA SER A 9 -18.67 -6.72 -10.69
C SER A 9 -19.99 -7.33 -10.18
N ASP A 10 -20.21 -8.62 -10.46
CA ASP A 10 -21.41 -9.41 -10.10
C ASP A 10 -21.19 -10.34 -8.89
N SER A 11 -20.01 -10.33 -8.28
CA SER A 11 -19.79 -11.02 -7.02
C SER A 11 -20.32 -10.13 -5.90
N GLY A 12 -21.15 -10.65 -4.98
CA GLY A 12 -21.85 -9.89 -3.92
C GLY A 12 -20.98 -9.15 -2.89
N TYR A 13 -19.74 -8.83 -3.26
CA TYR A 13 -18.74 -8.06 -2.53
C TYR A 13 -18.81 -6.55 -2.80
N CYS A 14 -19.58 -6.11 -3.79
CA CYS A 14 -19.78 -4.69 -4.11
C CYS A 14 -21.24 -4.28 -3.89
N SER A 15 -21.49 -3.26 -3.07
CA SER A 15 -22.80 -2.66 -2.84
C SER A 15 -22.66 -1.14 -2.78
N ASP A 16 -23.55 -0.41 -3.45
CA ASP A 16 -23.58 1.07 -3.48
C ASP A 16 -22.23 1.74 -3.81
N GLY A 17 -21.45 1.13 -4.71
CA GLY A 17 -20.12 1.63 -5.12
C GLY A 17 -18.98 1.28 -4.16
N PHE A 18 -19.27 0.61 -3.04
CA PHE A 18 -18.28 0.10 -2.11
C PHE A 18 -18.05 -1.39 -2.32
N CYS A 19 -16.84 -1.74 -2.73
CA CYS A 19 -16.39 -3.12 -2.77
C CYS A 19 -15.57 -3.47 -1.52
N SER A 20 -15.78 -4.68 -0.98
CA SER A 20 -15.00 -5.29 0.10
C SER A 20 -14.25 -6.50 -0.45
N CYS A 21 -12.93 -6.46 -0.41
CA CYS A 21 -12.09 -7.51 -0.98
C CYS A 21 -10.69 -7.45 -0.39
N THR A 22 -10.00 -8.59 -0.40
CA THR A 22 -8.58 -8.64 -0.07
C THR A 22 -7.78 -8.23 -1.30
N ASN A 23 -7.08 -7.10 -1.23
CA ASN A 23 -6.19 -6.65 -2.30
C ASN A 23 -4.76 -7.14 -2.01
N ILE A 24 -4.20 -7.92 -2.94
CA ILE A 24 -2.84 -8.47 -2.83
C ILE A 24 -2.04 -8.06 -4.06
N LEU A 25 -0.90 -7.37 -3.86
CA LEU A 25 0.07 -7.07 -4.90
C LEU A 25 1.28 -7.98 -4.78
N ASN A 26 1.63 -8.65 -5.88
CA ASN A 26 2.72 -9.61 -5.92
C ASN A 26 4.00 -8.95 -6.43
N PHE A 27 5.10 -9.11 -5.70
CA PHE A 27 6.42 -8.63 -6.08
C PHE A 27 7.43 -9.77 -6.02
N PRO A 28 8.16 -10.06 -7.13
CA PRO A 28 9.20 -11.08 -7.14
C PRO A 28 10.31 -10.80 -6.13
N LEU A 29 10.92 -11.85 -5.58
CA LEU A 29 12.11 -11.72 -4.76
C LEU A 29 13.25 -11.04 -5.55
N ASP A 30 14.08 -10.28 -4.84
CA ASP A 30 15.18 -9.46 -5.35
C ASP A 30 14.80 -8.30 -6.29
N SER A 31 13.51 -8.11 -6.57
CA SER A 31 13.03 -6.98 -7.38
C SER A 31 13.23 -5.64 -6.66
N LEU A 32 13.47 -4.59 -7.44
CA LEU A 32 13.47 -3.20 -6.97
C LEU A 32 12.10 -2.61 -7.25
N VAL A 33 11.38 -2.22 -6.21
CA VAL A 33 10.04 -1.65 -6.30
C VAL A 33 10.12 -0.16 -6.06
N GLU A 34 9.45 0.60 -6.92
CA GLU A 34 9.15 2.02 -6.70
C GLU A 34 7.64 2.18 -6.62
N LEU A 35 7.17 2.82 -5.55
CA LEU A 35 5.75 3.08 -5.32
C LEU A 35 5.54 4.59 -5.24
N VAL A 36 4.60 5.09 -6.05
CA VAL A 36 4.15 6.48 -6.02
C VAL A 36 2.81 6.52 -5.30
N LEU A 37 2.82 7.06 -4.09
CA LEU A 37 1.65 7.27 -3.25
C LEU A 37 1.08 8.64 -3.56
N VAL A 38 -0.22 8.74 -3.81
CA VAL A 38 -0.89 9.98 -4.17
C VAL A 38 -2.06 10.17 -3.23
N ASP A 39 -2.06 11.30 -2.53
CA ASP A 39 -3.21 11.76 -1.77
C ASP A 39 -4.05 12.68 -2.67
N LEU A 40 -5.28 12.25 -2.96
CA LEU A 40 -6.24 12.99 -3.79
C LEU A 40 -7.16 13.87 -2.94
N ASP A 41 -7.06 13.80 -1.61
CA ASP A 41 -7.90 14.59 -0.73
C ASP A 41 -7.38 16.02 -0.62
N SER A 42 -8.29 16.96 -0.84
CA SER A 42 -8.09 18.39 -0.67
C SER A 42 -8.99 18.99 0.41
N PHE A 43 -9.84 18.18 1.04
CA PHE A 43 -10.92 18.63 1.91
C PHE A 43 -10.66 18.31 3.38
N THR A 44 -10.21 17.10 3.71
CA THR A 44 -10.04 16.70 5.13
C THR A 44 -8.81 17.32 5.79
N HIS A 45 -7.90 17.92 5.03
CA HIS A 45 -6.63 18.50 5.49
C HIS A 45 -5.80 17.53 6.37
N MET A 46 -5.94 16.23 6.16
CA MET A 46 -5.27 15.19 6.93
C MET A 46 -4.23 14.48 6.08
N ASP A 47 -3.00 14.36 6.58
CA ASP A 47 -1.98 13.54 5.93
C ASP A 47 -2.24 12.04 6.18
N HIS A 48 -1.66 11.20 5.33
CA HIS A 48 -1.81 9.76 5.44
C HIS A 48 -0.45 9.09 5.74
N PRO A 49 -0.18 8.70 7.01
CA PRO A 49 1.05 8.00 7.36
C PRO A 49 0.99 6.56 6.86
N MET A 50 1.61 6.28 5.71
CA MET A 50 1.63 4.95 5.11
C MET A 50 2.80 4.14 5.65
N HIS A 51 2.50 2.99 6.25
CA HIS A 51 3.44 2.09 6.90
C HIS A 51 3.55 0.76 6.16
N LEU A 52 4.77 0.27 5.93
CA LEU A 52 5.06 -1.03 5.32
C LEU A 52 5.73 -1.98 6.33
N HIS A 53 5.13 -3.15 6.50
CA HIS A 53 5.73 -4.22 7.29
C HIS A 53 6.84 -4.95 6.50
N GLY A 54 7.73 -5.64 7.21
CA GLY A 54 8.70 -6.58 6.62
C GLY A 54 9.92 -5.98 5.94
N THR A 55 9.89 -4.69 5.56
CA THR A 55 11.04 -3.99 4.99
C THR A 55 11.01 -2.51 5.32
N GLN A 56 12.17 -1.87 5.29
CA GLN A 56 12.29 -0.41 5.21
C GLN A 56 12.37 0.02 3.74
N PHE A 57 12.08 1.29 3.48
CA PHE A 57 12.13 1.93 2.18
C PHE A 57 12.82 3.29 2.24
N HIS A 58 13.39 3.70 1.11
CA HIS A 58 13.89 5.06 0.94
C HIS A 58 12.76 5.97 0.44
N VAL A 59 12.57 7.11 1.09
CA VAL A 59 11.69 8.18 0.58
C VAL A 59 12.50 9.04 -0.38
N ILE A 60 12.23 8.91 -1.68
CA ILE A 60 13.05 9.51 -2.74
C ILE A 60 12.45 10.77 -3.35
N ALA A 61 11.15 11.02 -3.20
CA ALA A 61 10.52 12.30 -3.53
C ALA A 61 9.27 12.49 -2.67
N MET A 62 8.90 13.74 -2.42
CA MET A 62 7.69 14.09 -1.70
C MET A 62 7.36 15.56 -1.96
N GLU A 63 6.14 15.85 -2.40
CA GLU A 63 5.74 17.21 -2.77
C GLU A 63 4.21 17.37 -2.70
N THR A 64 3.75 18.60 -2.47
CA THR A 64 2.33 18.99 -2.59
C THR A 64 2.06 19.51 -4.00
N MET A 65 0.85 19.32 -4.51
CA MET A 65 0.45 19.75 -5.85
C MET A 65 -0.93 20.41 -5.81
N GLU A 66 -1.07 21.60 -6.40
CA GLU A 66 -2.39 22.22 -6.59
C GLU A 66 -3.21 21.42 -7.60
N ASN A 67 -4.51 21.23 -7.34
CA ASN A 67 -5.44 20.48 -8.19
C ASN A 67 -4.91 19.08 -8.54
N ILE A 68 -4.37 18.37 -7.55
CA ILE A 68 -3.79 17.05 -7.75
C ILE A 68 -4.81 16.07 -8.34
N THR A 69 -4.39 15.30 -9.33
CA THR A 69 -5.14 14.16 -9.84
C THR A 69 -4.19 12.99 -10.05
N LEU A 70 -4.73 11.76 -10.01
CA LEU A 70 -3.93 10.57 -10.24
C LEU A 70 -3.24 10.61 -11.60
N ASP A 71 -3.94 11.06 -12.65
CA ASP A 71 -3.40 11.13 -14.01
C ASP A 71 -2.31 12.20 -14.15
N ALA A 72 -2.46 13.34 -13.47
CA ALA A 72 -1.41 14.37 -13.46
C ALA A 72 -0.12 13.87 -12.82
N VAL A 73 -0.20 13.17 -11.67
CA VAL A 73 0.99 12.62 -11.01
C VAL A 73 1.61 11.47 -11.81
N LYS A 74 0.78 10.61 -12.42
CA LYS A 74 1.27 9.57 -13.35
C LYS A 74 2.03 10.17 -14.51
N GLN A 75 1.45 11.16 -15.20
CA GLN A 75 2.09 11.84 -16.31
C GLN A 75 3.39 12.51 -15.89
N LEU A 76 3.41 13.19 -14.74
CA LEU A 76 4.61 13.81 -14.18
C LEU A 76 5.71 12.77 -13.93
N ASN A 77 5.37 11.60 -13.40
CA ASN A 77 6.32 10.51 -13.18
C ASN A 77 6.87 9.93 -14.49
N GLU A 78 5.98 9.66 -15.46
CA GLU A 78 6.35 9.08 -16.78
C GLU A 78 7.24 10.02 -17.60
N GLN A 79 7.04 11.33 -17.46
CA GLN A 79 7.88 12.36 -18.11
C GLN A 79 9.19 12.62 -17.36
N GLY A 80 9.44 11.95 -16.23
CA GLY A 80 10.62 12.17 -15.40
C GLY A 80 10.62 13.50 -14.66
N GLY A 81 9.45 14.14 -14.50
CA GLY A 81 9.30 15.44 -13.84
C GLY A 81 9.34 15.37 -12.30
N ILE A 82 9.19 14.19 -11.70
CA ILE A 82 9.34 14.03 -10.24
C ILE A 82 10.83 14.12 -9.86
N PRO A 83 11.25 15.08 -9.01
CA PRO A 83 12.66 15.24 -8.62
C PRO A 83 13.10 14.18 -7.60
N LYS A 84 13.48 12.99 -8.10
CA LYS A 84 13.90 11.85 -7.26
C LYS A 84 15.31 12.03 -6.71
N LYS A 85 15.45 12.10 -5.38
CA LYS A 85 16.72 12.08 -4.65
C LYS A 85 17.26 10.65 -4.57
N LEU A 86 18.20 10.31 -5.45
CA LEU A 86 18.81 8.96 -5.52
C LEU A 86 20.06 8.79 -4.65
N THR A 87 20.61 9.88 -4.09
CA THR A 87 21.80 9.84 -3.22
C THR A 87 21.42 10.29 -1.81
N GLY A 88 21.68 9.44 -0.82
CA GLY A 88 21.34 9.69 0.59
C GLY A 88 19.87 10.03 0.89
N PRO A 89 18.86 9.35 0.30
CA PRO A 89 17.48 9.50 0.74
C PRO A 89 17.28 8.86 2.14
N PRO A 90 16.40 9.43 2.98
CA PRO A 90 16.12 8.87 4.30
C PRO A 90 15.52 7.45 4.19
N LEU A 91 15.98 6.54 5.04
CA LEU A 91 15.45 5.19 5.19
C LEU A 91 14.39 5.17 6.31
N LYS A 92 13.18 4.71 6.00
CA LYS A 92 12.02 4.72 6.90
C LYS A 92 11.17 3.46 6.70
N ASP A 93 10.26 3.18 7.62
CA ASP A 93 9.18 2.20 7.48
C ASP A 93 7.80 2.86 7.30
N THR A 94 7.73 4.17 7.52
CA THR A 94 6.50 4.97 7.50
C THR A 94 6.77 6.31 6.82
N VAL A 95 5.87 6.76 5.95
CA VAL A 95 5.91 8.07 5.29
C VAL A 95 4.55 8.75 5.38
N SER A 96 4.51 9.99 5.87
CA SER A 96 3.32 10.85 5.76
C SER A 96 3.20 11.33 4.33
N VAL A 97 2.22 10.80 3.59
CA VAL A 97 1.86 11.35 2.28
C VAL A 97 1.19 12.70 2.53
N PRO A 98 1.72 13.80 1.99
CA PRO A 98 1.20 15.13 2.28
C PRO A 98 -0.18 15.33 1.63
N VAL A 99 -1.02 16.13 2.31
CA VAL A 99 -2.34 16.55 1.81
C VAL A 99 -2.21 17.12 0.40
N SER A 100 -3.09 16.67 -0.50
CA SER A 100 -3.07 17.08 -1.91
C SER A 100 -1.67 16.96 -2.52
N GLY A 101 -1.01 15.81 -2.32
CA GLY A 101 0.39 15.63 -2.67
C GLY A 101 0.74 14.19 -2.98
N TYR A 102 2.03 13.94 -3.18
CA TYR A 102 2.55 12.61 -3.44
C TYR A 102 3.82 12.34 -2.64
N ALA A 103 4.09 11.06 -2.43
CA ALA A 103 5.35 10.55 -1.91
C ALA A 103 5.82 9.38 -2.78
N VAL A 104 7.11 9.34 -3.10
CA VAL A 104 7.72 8.25 -3.85
C VAL A 104 8.66 7.49 -2.92
N ILE A 105 8.39 6.20 -2.76
CA ILE A 105 9.22 5.30 -1.96
C ILE A 105 9.85 4.23 -2.84
N ARG A 106 11.04 3.77 -2.45
CA ARG A 106 11.77 2.71 -3.16
C ARG A 106 12.37 1.71 -2.19
N PHE A 107 12.18 0.43 -2.45
CA PHE A 107 12.73 -0.66 -1.64
C PHE A 107 13.07 -1.88 -2.49
N ARG A 108 13.95 -2.74 -1.97
CA ARG A 108 14.27 -4.03 -2.59
C ARG A 108 13.52 -5.13 -1.84
N VAL A 109 12.89 -6.01 -2.58
CA VAL A 109 12.18 -7.17 -2.02
C VAL A 109 13.20 -8.22 -1.62
N THR A 110 13.49 -8.32 -0.32
CA THR A 110 14.52 -9.26 0.21
C THR A 110 13.99 -10.16 1.33
N ASN A 111 12.74 -9.96 1.74
CA ASN A 111 12.11 -10.66 2.85
C ASN A 111 10.81 -11.34 2.36
N PRO A 112 10.86 -12.60 1.89
CA PRO A 112 9.70 -13.27 1.31
C PRO A 112 8.62 -13.50 2.37
N GLY A 113 7.37 -13.19 2.02
CA GLY A 113 6.24 -13.24 2.95
C GLY A 113 5.04 -12.43 2.49
N TYR A 114 4.03 -12.33 3.35
CA TYR A 114 2.89 -11.44 3.19
C TYR A 114 3.03 -10.27 4.15
N TRP A 115 3.09 -9.06 3.62
CA TRP A 115 3.37 -7.85 4.38
C TRP A 115 2.25 -6.84 4.26
N PHE A 116 1.79 -6.35 5.40
CA PHE A 116 0.71 -5.38 5.45
C PHE A 116 1.25 -3.98 5.10
N PHE A 117 0.62 -3.32 4.14
CA PHE A 117 0.89 -1.93 3.78
C PHE A 117 -0.38 -1.11 3.96
N HIS A 118 -0.37 -0.17 4.89
CA HIS A 118 -1.60 0.49 5.33
C HIS A 118 -1.36 1.90 5.86
N CYS A 119 -2.43 2.69 5.91
CA CYS A 119 -2.42 3.92 6.69
C CYS A 119 -2.31 3.58 8.19
N HIS A 120 -1.43 4.26 8.91
CA HIS A 120 -1.18 4.05 10.34
C HIS A 120 -2.17 4.80 11.25
N ILE A 121 -3.26 5.33 10.66
CA ILE A 121 -4.46 5.77 11.35
C ILE A 121 -5.42 4.59 11.39
N SER A 122 -5.67 4.02 12.57
CA SER A 122 -6.41 2.74 12.71
C SER A 122 -7.77 2.75 12.02
N SER A 123 -8.54 3.83 12.16
CA SER A 123 -9.85 3.95 11.48
C SER A 123 -9.73 3.92 9.96
N HIS A 124 -8.68 4.49 9.37
CA HIS A 124 -8.47 4.48 7.92
C HIS A 124 -8.08 3.07 7.45
N ALA A 125 -7.23 2.37 8.21
CA ALA A 125 -6.89 0.98 7.92
C ALA A 125 -8.12 0.06 8.01
N GLU A 126 -8.94 0.21 9.06
CA GLU A 126 -10.19 -0.54 9.28
C GLU A 126 -11.24 -0.27 8.18
N LEU A 127 -11.32 0.96 7.68
CA LEU A 127 -12.17 1.32 6.54
C LEU A 127 -11.60 0.86 5.18
N GLY A 128 -10.40 0.27 5.16
CA GLY A 128 -9.83 -0.39 3.99
C GLY A 128 -8.73 0.37 3.26
N MET A 129 -8.09 1.38 3.87
CA MET A 129 -6.89 2.03 3.34
C MET A 129 -5.64 1.15 3.57
N ALA A 130 -5.69 -0.05 3.00
CA ALA A 130 -4.70 -1.09 3.17
C ALA A 130 -4.60 -2.01 1.95
N VAL A 131 -3.44 -2.64 1.80
CA VAL A 131 -3.13 -3.64 0.78
C VAL A 131 -2.10 -4.61 1.35
N VAL A 132 -2.12 -5.86 0.91
CA VAL A 132 -1.11 -6.85 1.26
C VAL A 132 -0.10 -6.96 0.13
N PHE A 133 1.18 -6.86 0.46
CA PHE A 133 2.27 -7.15 -0.48
C PHE A 133 2.73 -8.58 -0.29
N LYS A 134 2.63 -9.40 -1.33
CA LYS A 134 3.26 -10.72 -1.38
C LYS A 134 4.65 -10.56 -1.96
N PHE A 135 5.67 -10.77 -1.13
CA PHE A 135 7.07 -10.77 -1.52
C PHE A 135 7.51 -12.21 -1.80
N GLY A 136 7.97 -12.47 -3.01
CA GLY A 136 8.42 -13.79 -3.45
C GLY A 136 7.30 -14.83 -3.60
N GLU A 137 7.70 -16.06 -3.88
CA GLU A 137 6.86 -17.24 -3.97
C GLU A 137 6.76 -17.98 -2.63
N HIS A 138 5.69 -18.75 -2.46
CA HIS A 138 5.41 -19.44 -1.19
C HIS A 138 6.55 -20.37 -0.76
N GLN A 139 7.24 -20.99 -1.72
CA GLN A 139 8.37 -21.88 -1.47
C GLN A 139 9.61 -21.15 -0.95
N GLU A 140 9.68 -19.82 -1.14
CA GLU A 140 10.77 -18.96 -0.66
C GLU A 140 10.51 -18.47 0.77
N MET A 141 9.27 -18.60 1.27
CA MET A 141 8.87 -18.13 2.60
C MET A 141 9.29 -19.10 3.70
N ALA A 142 9.51 -18.58 4.91
CA ALA A 142 9.75 -19.42 6.08
C ALA A 142 8.54 -20.34 6.35
N PRO A 143 8.76 -21.60 6.75
CA PRO A 143 7.67 -22.51 7.05
C PRO A 143 6.90 -22.06 8.29
N THR A 144 5.59 -22.30 8.30
CA THR A 144 4.73 -22.02 9.44
C THR A 144 5.25 -22.72 10.71
N PRO A 145 5.42 -22.01 11.85
CA PRO A 145 5.81 -22.62 13.11
C PRO A 145 4.84 -23.75 13.55
N ARG A 146 5.35 -24.81 14.19
CA ARG A 146 4.56 -26.01 14.54
C ARG A 146 3.29 -25.74 15.35
N ASN A 147 3.29 -24.69 16.16
CA ASN A 147 2.18 -24.30 17.03
C ASN A 147 1.55 -22.97 16.60
N PHE A 148 1.66 -22.59 15.32
CA PHE A 148 1.02 -21.39 14.82
C PHE A 148 -0.52 -21.53 14.92
N PRO A 149 -1.25 -20.51 15.41
CA PRO A 149 -2.70 -20.57 15.51
C PRO A 149 -3.34 -20.89 14.16
N THR A 150 -4.25 -21.87 14.16
CA THR A 150 -5.10 -22.13 13.00
C THR A 150 -6.27 -21.18 13.00
N CYS A 151 -6.71 -20.73 11.82
CA CYS A 151 -7.98 -20.02 11.70
C CYS A 151 -9.12 -20.88 12.28
N GLY A 152 -9.95 -20.29 13.14
CA GLY A 152 -11.20 -20.90 13.61
C GLY A 152 -12.41 -20.34 12.85
N ASN A 153 -13.60 -20.84 13.18
CA ASN A 153 -14.87 -20.29 12.72
C ASN A 153 -15.27 -19.11 13.62
N TRP A 154 -14.54 -17.98 13.59
CA TRP A 154 -14.93 -16.81 14.38
C TRP A 154 -16.33 -16.33 13.96
N GLN A 155 -17.32 -16.59 14.80
CA GLN A 155 -18.68 -16.07 14.67
C GLN A 155 -18.72 -14.74 15.42
N LEU A 156 -19.15 -13.67 14.74
CA LEU A 156 -19.46 -12.42 15.42
C LEU A 156 -20.51 -12.72 16.51
N PRO A 157 -20.39 -12.15 17.73
CA PRO A 157 -21.46 -12.26 18.71
C PRO A 157 -22.74 -11.71 18.09
N ASP A 158 -23.84 -12.45 18.17
CA ASP A 158 -25.14 -11.98 17.72
C ASP A 158 -25.51 -10.73 18.54
N ASN A 159 -25.57 -9.57 17.85
CA ASN A 159 -26.39 -8.38 18.17
C ASN A 159 -27.72 -8.73 18.86
#